data_AF-A0A399XTG0-F1
#
_entry.id   AF-A0A399XTG0-F1
#
_cell.length_a   1.000
_cell.length_b   1.000
_cell.length_c   1.000
_cell.angle_alpha   90.00
_cell.angle_beta   90.00
_cell.angle_gamma   90.00
#
_symmetry.space_group_name_H-M   'P 1'
#
loop_
_entity.id
_entity.type
_entity.pdbx_description
1 polymer ?
#
loop_
_entity_poly.entity_id
_entity_poly.type
_entity_poly.pdbx_seq_one_letter_code
_entity_poly.pdbx_strand_id
1 'polypeptide(L)'
;MLNRLEQALGKEAAMTLAEHLPPVGWADVATKRDIESLEARLESQEARLEARLESLEARIEARLDRELRDLSLRLMVAFVTTMAAFAGILLTGIRLFVT
;
A
#
# COMPACT_ATOMS: atom_id res chain seq x y z
N MET A 1 24.92 -24.53 37.31
CA MET A 1 23.55 -25.07 37.18
C MET A 1 23.56 -26.60 37.14
N LEU A 2 24.41 -27.23 36.30
CA LEU A 2 24.59 -28.69 36.26
C LEU A 2 24.81 -29.33 37.63
N ASN A 3 25.75 -28.83 38.43
CA ASN A 3 26.05 -29.39 39.76
C ASN A 3 24.83 -29.46 40.72
N ARG A 4 23.87 -28.52 40.61
CA ARG A 4 22.60 -28.57 41.37
C ARG A 4 21.59 -29.55 40.77
N LEU A 5 21.57 -29.67 39.45
CA LEU A 5 20.76 -30.66 38.74
C LEU A 5 21.23 -32.09 39.03
N GLU A 6 22.55 -32.32 39.02
CA GLU A 6 23.17 -33.61 39.34
C GLU A 6 22.84 -34.07 40.77
N GLN A 7 22.81 -33.15 41.73
CA GLN A 7 22.40 -33.46 43.11
C GLN A 7 20.91 -33.77 43.26
N ALA A 8 20.05 -33.19 42.42
CA ALA A 8 18.59 -33.36 42.52
C ALA A 8 18.04 -34.54 41.69
N LEU A 9 18.68 -34.84 40.55
CA LEU A 9 18.19 -35.78 39.53
C LEU A 9 19.14 -36.95 39.28
N GLY A 10 20.36 -36.90 39.83
CA GLY A 10 21.44 -37.84 39.52
C GLY A 10 22.26 -37.41 38.30
N LYS A 11 23.52 -37.88 38.25
CA LYS A 11 24.52 -37.47 37.26
C LYS A 11 24.10 -37.78 35.82
N GLU A 12 23.59 -38.98 35.58
CA GLU A 12 23.14 -39.41 34.24
C GLU A 12 21.97 -38.58 33.72
N ALA A 13 20.91 -38.42 34.51
CA ALA A 13 19.73 -37.66 34.10
C ALA A 13 20.04 -36.17 33.83
N ALA A 14 20.94 -35.56 34.62
CA ALA A 14 21.39 -34.19 34.42
C ALA A 14 22.21 -34.01 33.13
N MET A 15 23.08 -34.96 32.79
CA MET A 15 23.85 -34.97 31.54
C MET A 15 22.93 -35.13 30.33
N THR A 16 22.00 -36.09 30.37
CA THR A 16 21.04 -36.28 29.26
C THR A 16 20.19 -35.03 29.05
N LEU A 17 19.73 -34.38 30.12
CA LEU A 17 18.97 -33.14 29.99
C LEU A 17 19.83 -32.03 29.37
N ALA A 18 21.10 -31.91 29.77
CA ALA A 18 22.04 -30.93 29.24
C ALA A 18 22.36 -31.16 27.75
N GLU A 19 22.46 -32.41 27.31
CA GLU A 19 22.64 -32.78 25.90
C GLU A 19 21.42 -32.46 25.02
N HIS A 20 20.23 -32.41 25.62
CA HIS A 20 18.97 -32.08 24.92
C HIS A 20 18.58 -30.61 25.03
N LEU A 21 19.36 -29.79 25.73
CA LEU A 21 19.13 -28.35 25.72
C LEU A 21 19.41 -27.81 24.33
N PRO A 22 18.57 -26.89 23.82
CA PRO A 22 18.88 -26.20 22.59
C PRO A 22 20.27 -25.54 22.69
N PRO A 23 20.99 -25.38 21.57
CA PRO A 23 22.31 -24.73 21.54
C PRO A 23 22.27 -23.25 21.95
N VAL A 24 21.06 -22.71 22.17
CA VAL A 24 20.74 -21.37 22.68
C VAL A 24 19.95 -21.49 23.98
N GLY A 25 19.92 -20.44 24.81
CA GLY A 25 19.15 -20.47 26.04
C GLY A 25 17.64 -20.57 25.77
N TRP A 26 16.88 -21.19 26.67
CA TRP A 26 15.40 -21.20 26.56
C TRP A 26 14.77 -19.81 26.62
N ALA A 27 15.49 -18.81 27.14
CA ALA A 27 15.07 -17.41 27.11
C ALA A 27 15.13 -16.80 25.69
N ASP A 28 15.97 -17.36 24.82
CA ASP A 28 16.13 -16.90 23.43
C ASP A 28 15.13 -17.57 22.48
N VAL A 29 14.44 -18.62 22.94
CA VAL A 29 13.42 -19.31 22.16
C VAL A 29 12.12 -18.51 22.23
N ALA A 30 11.64 -18.05 21.08
CA ALA A 30 10.36 -17.35 20.98
C ALA A 30 9.23 -18.20 21.57
N THR A 31 8.46 -17.59 22.47
CA THR A 31 7.30 -18.22 23.08
C THR A 31 6.06 -18.04 22.20
N LYS A 32 5.01 -18.82 22.46
CA LYS A 32 3.72 -18.64 21.78
C LYS A 32 3.19 -17.21 21.92
N ARG A 33 3.37 -16.59 23.08
CA ARG A 33 2.94 -15.21 23.33
C ARG A 33 3.69 -14.20 22.45
N ASP A 34 4.96 -14.44 22.18
CA ASP A 34 5.75 -13.58 21.29
C ASP A 34 5.21 -13.66 19.86
N ILE A 35 4.81 -14.87 19.42
CA ILE A 35 4.20 -15.10 18.11
C ILE A 35 2.82 -14.45 18.03
N GLU A 36 1.95 -14.66 19.02
CA GLU A 36 0.61 -14.02 19.08
C GLU A 36 0.72 -12.49 19.04
N SER A 37 1.71 -11.91 19.73
CA SER A 37 2.00 -10.47 19.69
C SER A 37 2.46 -10.02 18.31
N LEU A 38 3.27 -10.81 17.61
CA LEU A 38 3.69 -10.52 16.24
C LEU A 38 2.54 -10.65 15.24
N GLU A 39 1.69 -11.68 15.35
CA GLU A 39 0.49 -11.87 14.52
C GLU A 39 -0.44 -10.67 14.65
N ALA A 40 -0.79 -10.25 15.87
CA ALA A 40 -1.65 -9.09 16.09
C ALA A 40 -1.06 -7.79 15.51
N ARG A 41 0.28 -7.63 15.55
CA ARG A 41 0.96 -6.49 14.94
C ARG A 41 0.93 -6.54 13.41
N LEU A 42 1.05 -7.74 12.83
CA LEU A 42 0.97 -7.93 11.39
C LEU A 42 -0.44 -7.66 10.87
N GLU A 43 -1.47 -8.21 11.52
CA GLU A 43 -2.88 -7.93 11.18
C GLU A 43 -3.18 -6.42 11.25
N SER A 44 -2.70 -5.74 12.28
CA SER A 44 -2.85 -4.28 12.38
C SER A 44 -2.13 -3.52 11.27
N GLN A 45 -0.95 -4.00 10.85
CA GLN A 45 -0.22 -3.39 9.74
C GLN A 45 -0.91 -3.63 8.40
N GLU A 46 -1.43 -4.83 8.18
CA GLU A 46 -2.19 -5.21 6.98
C GLU A 46 -3.44 -4.34 6.84
N ALA A 47 -4.28 -4.27 7.87
CA ALA A 47 -5.47 -3.41 7.88
C ALA A 47 -5.13 -1.93 7.62
N ARG A 48 -3.98 -1.46 8.13
CA ARG A 48 -3.51 -0.09 7.88
C ARG A 48 -3.05 0.11 6.44
N LEU A 49 -2.44 -0.90 5.82
CA LEU A 49 -2.03 -0.85 4.41
C LEU A 49 -3.24 -0.87 3.49
N GLU A 50 -4.23 -1.72 3.75
CA GLU A 50 -5.50 -1.77 3.01
C GLU A 50 -6.20 -0.42 3.03
N ALA A 51 -6.41 0.17 4.21
CA ALA A 51 -7.04 1.49 4.34
C ALA A 51 -6.24 2.60 3.61
N ARG A 52 -4.91 2.50 3.56
CA ARG A 52 -4.06 3.43 2.80
C ARG A 52 -4.21 3.25 1.29
N LEU A 53 -4.30 2.01 0.82
CA LEU A 53 -4.51 1.71 -0.60
C LEU A 53 -5.88 2.20 -1.06
N GLU A 54 -6.95 1.92 -0.32
CA GLU A 54 -8.30 2.42 -0.60
C GLU A 54 -8.32 3.97 -0.68
N SER A 55 -7.65 4.64 0.26
CA SER A 55 -7.53 6.10 0.24
C SER A 55 -6.76 6.61 -0.98
N LEU A 56 -5.70 5.92 -1.40
CA LEU A 56 -4.93 6.29 -2.59
C LEU A 56 -5.74 6.08 -3.86
N GLU A 57 -6.46 4.96 -3.97
CA GLU A 57 -7.34 4.65 -5.09
C GLU A 57 -8.42 5.73 -5.25
N ALA A 58 -9.14 6.04 -4.17
CA ALA A 58 -10.16 7.09 -4.19
C ALA A 58 -9.59 8.47 -4.58
N ARG A 59 -8.36 8.79 -4.14
CA ARG A 59 -7.69 10.04 -4.51
C ARG A 59 -7.26 10.07 -5.97
N ILE A 60 -6.77 8.95 -6.50
CA ILE A 60 -6.38 8.80 -7.90
C ILE A 60 -7.62 8.93 -8.79
N GLU A 61 -8.68 8.20 -8.46
CA GLU A 61 -9.96 8.24 -9.18
C GLU A 61 -10.48 9.68 -9.23
N ALA A 62 -10.64 10.33 -8.07
CA ALA A 62 -11.13 11.72 -8.00
C ALA A 62 -10.21 12.73 -8.72
N ARG A 63 -8.91 12.46 -8.82
CA ARG A 63 -7.97 13.31 -9.56
C ARG A 63 -8.10 13.11 -11.07
N LEU A 64 -8.10 11.86 -11.53
CA LEU A 64 -8.26 11.52 -12.95
C LEU A 64 -9.60 12.04 -13.47
N ASP A 65 -10.66 11.87 -12.70
CA ASP A 65 -11.99 12.39 -13.02
C ASP A 65 -11.99 13.91 -13.24
N ARG A 66 -11.29 14.65 -12.38
CA ARG A 66 -11.17 16.11 -12.51
C ARG A 66 -10.32 16.48 -13.73
N GLU A 67 -9.18 15.83 -13.92
CA GLU A 67 -8.28 16.11 -15.05
C GLU A 67 -8.94 15.77 -16.39
N LEU A 68 -9.69 14.68 -16.49
CA LEU A 68 -10.45 14.31 -17.69
C LEU A 68 -11.58 15.30 -17.99
N ARG A 69 -12.30 15.75 -16.95
CA ARG A 69 -13.33 16.80 -17.12
C ARG A 69 -12.74 18.11 -17.61
N ASP A 70 -11.62 18.53 -17.02
CA ASP A 70 -10.94 19.77 -17.42
C ASP A 70 -10.41 19.67 -18.87
N LEU A 71 -9.78 18.55 -19.22
CA LEU A 71 -9.36 18.27 -20.59
C LEU A 71 -10.54 18.34 -21.57
N SER A 72 -11.65 17.67 -21.24
CA SER A 72 -12.86 17.64 -22.07
C SER A 72 -13.42 19.05 -22.30
N LEU A 73 -13.56 19.85 -21.23
CA LEU A 73 -14.01 21.24 -21.32
C LEU A 73 -13.05 22.09 -22.15
N ARG A 74 -11.75 21.95 -21.94
CA ARG A 74 -10.73 22.71 -22.68
C ARG A 74 -10.75 22.39 -24.17
N LEU A 75 -10.88 21.11 -24.53
CA LEU A 75 -11.01 20.68 -25.92
C LEU A 75 -12.30 21.19 -26.55
N MET A 76 -13.42 21.15 -25.83
CA MET A 76 -14.70 21.67 -26.31
C MET A 76 -14.62 23.19 -26.56
N VAL A 77 -14.07 23.95 -25.61
CA VAL A 77 -13.88 25.40 -25.76
C VAL A 77 -12.94 25.70 -26.94
N ALA A 78 -11.83 24.97 -27.07
CA ALA A 78 -10.92 25.13 -28.19
C ALA A 78 -11.63 24.85 -29.53
N PHE A 79 -12.41 23.77 -29.61
CA PHE A 79 -13.17 23.40 -30.79
C PHE A 79 -14.24 24.43 -31.16
N VAL A 80 -15.01 24.93 -30.19
CA VAL A 80 -16.02 25.98 -30.43
C VAL A 80 -15.35 27.26 -30.92
N THR A 81 -14.21 27.62 -30.34
CA THR A 81 -13.45 28.83 -30.72
C THR A 81 -12.93 28.73 -32.16
N THR A 82 -12.35 27.59 -32.55
CA THR A 82 -11.88 27.38 -33.92
C THR A 82 -13.03 27.33 -34.91
N MET A 83 -14.13 26.63 -34.58
CA MET A 83 -15.34 26.59 -35.42
C MET A 83 -15.92 27.99 -35.67
N ALA A 84 -16.02 28.82 -34.63
CA ALA A 84 -16.50 30.19 -34.76
C ALA A 84 -15.59 31.04 -35.65
N ALA A 85 -14.26 30.88 -35.54
CA ALA A 85 -13.31 31.55 -36.42
C ALA A 85 -13.48 31.13 -37.88
N PHE A 86 -13.63 29.83 -38.17
CA PHE A 86 -13.89 29.34 -39.52
C PHE A 86 -15.21 29.85 -40.08
N ALA A 87 -16.28 29.85 -39.28
CA ALA A 87 -17.58 30.38 -39.70
C ALA A 87 -17.48 31.86 -40.08
N GLY A 88 -16.77 32.67 -39.31
CA GLY A 88 -16.53 34.09 -39.62
C GLY A 88 -15.76 34.31 -40.92
N ILE A 89 -14.73 33.49 -41.18
CA ILE A 89 -13.96 33.54 -42.44
C ILE A 89 -14.85 33.20 -43.63
N LEU A 90 -15.65 32.13 -43.55
CA LEU A 90 -16.56 31.72 -44.62
C LEU A 90 -17.60 32.81 -44.92
N LEU A 91 -18.19 33.42 -43.89
CA LEU A 91 -19.23 34.45 -44.03
C LEU A 91 -18.66 35.73 -44.68
N THR A 92 -17.42 36.10 -44.33
CA THR A 92 -16.70 37.22 -44.95
C THR A 92 -16.36 36.93 -46.41
N GLY A 93 -15.93 35.70 -46.72
CA GLY A 93 -15.63 35.28 -48.09
C GLY A 93 -16.84 35.31 -49.03
N ILE A 94 -18.00 34.84 -48.56
CA ILE A 94 -19.25 34.88 -49.34
C ILE A 94 -19.64 36.33 -49.66
N ARG A 95 -19.52 37.24 -48.69
CA ARG A 95 -19.88 38.65 -48.88
C ARG A 95 -19.03 39.33 -49.96
N LEU A 96 -17.73 39.02 -50.02
CA LEU A 96 -16.82 39.54 -51.04
C LEU A 96 -17.12 39.03 -52.46
N PHE A 97 -17.72 37.84 -52.60
CA PHE A 97 -18.06 37.27 -53.89
C PHE A 97 -19.37 37.84 -54.48
N VAL A 98 -20.27 38.33 -53.61
CA VAL A 98 -21.60 38.85 -54.00
C VAL A 98 -21.61 40.37 -54.22
N THR A 99 -20.55 41.08 -53.81
CA THR A 99 -20.39 42.53 -54.01
C THR A 99 -19.54 42.81 -55.25
#